data_AF-A0A5D0XJ66-F1
#
_entry.id   AF-A0A5D0XJ66-F1
#
_cell.length_a   1.000
_cell.length_b   1.000
_cell.length_c   1.000
_cell.angle_alpha   90.00
_cell.angle_beta   90.00
_cell.angle_gamma   90.00
#
_symmetry.space_group_name_H-M   'P 1'
#
loop_
_entity.id
_entity.type
_entity.pdbx_description
1 polymer ?
#
loop_
_entity_poly.entity_id
_entity_poly.type
_entity_poly.pdbx_seq_one_letter_code
_entity_poly.pdbx_strand_id
1 'polypeptide(L)' 'MTTLDAVKRNKPELSAEELAAKELVRMAAERGLSLTGPDGLLKQFTKTVLETALNEEMTEHVGH' A
#
# COMPACT_ATOMS: atom_id res chain seq x y z
N MET A 1 -23.50 27.62 -29.32
CA MET A 1 -24.37 26.93 -28.34
C MET A 1 -23.83 25.52 -28.20
N THR A 2 -23.20 25.25 -27.04
CA THR A 2 -22.98 23.94 -26.35
C THR A 2 -22.74 22.70 -27.22
N THR A 3 -21.66 21.93 -27.05
CA THR A 3 -21.42 21.11 -25.85
C THR A 3 -19.93 20.73 -25.71
N LEU A 4 -19.20 21.35 -24.80
CA LEU A 4 -17.87 20.88 -24.36
C LEU A 4 -17.86 20.39 -22.90
N ASP A 5 -19.04 20.32 -22.26
CA ASP A 5 -19.18 20.03 -20.82
C ASP A 5 -19.24 18.54 -20.45
N ALA A 6 -19.13 17.61 -21.42
CA ALA A 6 -19.36 16.19 -21.14
C ALA A 6 -18.17 15.44 -20.51
N VAL A 7 -17.01 16.08 -20.32
CA VAL A 7 -15.86 15.45 -19.65
C VAL A 7 -15.60 16.11 -18.30
N LYS A 8 -16.65 16.21 -17.47
CA LYS A 8 -16.45 16.30 -16.01
C LYS A 8 -15.82 14.97 -15.56
N ARG A 9 -14.50 14.88 -15.70
CA ARG A 9 -13.66 13.78 -15.21
C ARG A 9 -13.96 13.59 -13.74
N ASN A 10 -14.82 12.62 -13.42
CA ASN A 10 -15.02 12.15 -12.07
C ASN A 10 -13.77 11.33 -11.73
N LYS A 11 -12.69 11.98 -11.28
CA LYS A 11 -11.61 11.25 -10.63
C LYS A 11 -12.24 10.62 -9.38
N PRO A 12 -12.21 9.29 -9.22
CA PRO A 12 -12.66 8.70 -7.96
C PRO A 12 -11.87 9.35 -6.83
N GLU A 13 -12.61 9.86 -5.85
CA GLU A 13 -12.03 10.38 -4.62
C GLU A 13 -11.39 9.21 -3.88
N LEU A 14 -10.17 9.40 -3.38
CA LEU A 14 -9.44 8.35 -2.69
C LEU A 14 -10.18 7.96 -1.40
N SER A 15 -10.20 6.67 -1.09
CA SER A 15 -10.69 6.20 0.20
C SER A 15 -9.82 6.72 1.34
N ALA A 16 -10.32 6.62 2.58
CA ALA A 16 -9.54 7.00 3.76
C ALA A 16 -8.25 6.16 3.89
N GLU A 17 -8.33 4.88 3.55
CA GLU A 17 -7.20 3.94 3.53
C GLU A 17 -6.16 4.32 2.47
N GLU A 18 -6.62 4.69 1.27
CA GLU A 18 -5.72 5.14 0.19
C GLU A 18 -5.01 6.45 0.56
N LEU A 19 -5.72 7.39 1.21
CA LEU A 19 -5.14 8.62 1.73
C LEU A 19 -4.09 8.33 2.81
N ALA A 20 -4.39 7.44 3.75
CA ALA A 20 -3.46 7.03 4.80
C ALA A 20 -2.21 6.36 4.22
N ALA A 21 -2.37 5.43 3.27
CA ALA A 21 -1.26 4.77 2.61
C ALA A 21 -0.36 5.78 1.87
N LYS A 22 -0.96 6.75 1.18
CA LYS A 22 -0.22 7.81 0.49
C LYS A 22 0.57 8.68 1.45
N GLU A 23 0.01 9.03 2.62
CA GLU A 23 0.72 9.81 3.64
C GLU A 23 1.88 9.02 4.26
N LEU A 24 1.70 7.72 4.51
CA LEU A 24 2.77 6.84 4.98
C LEU A 24 3.94 6.80 3.99
N VAL A 25 3.66 6.69 2.69
CA VAL A 25 4.67 6.74 1.63
C VAL A 25 5.40 8.09 1.62
N ARG A 26 4.66 9.19 1.76
CA ARG A 26 5.22 10.56 1.83
C ARG A 26 6.19 10.68 3.00
N MET A 27 5.75 10.31 4.21
CA MET A 27 6.59 10.37 5.42
C MET A 27 7.84 9.48 5.32
N ALA A 28 7.72 8.29 4.71
CA ALA A 28 8.86 7.41 4.49
C ALA A 28 9.90 8.04 3.56
N ALA A 29 9.46 8.66 2.46
CA ALA A 29 10.34 9.37 1.55
C ALA A 29 11.02 10.59 2.23
N GLU A 30 10.30 11.35 3.04
CA GLU A 30 10.85 12.49 3.81
C GLU A 30 11.94 12.06 4.81
N ARG A 31 11.84 10.84 5.33
CA ARG A 31 12.85 10.25 6.22
C ARG A 31 14.04 9.63 5.45
N GLY A 32 14.06 9.72 4.13
CA GLY A 32 15.12 9.16 3.28
C GLY A 32 15.07 7.64 3.16
N LEU A 33 13.94 7.00 3.49
CA LEU A 33 13.78 5.56 3.33
C LEU A 33 13.58 5.24 1.84
N SER A 34 14.33 4.26 1.34
CA SER A 34 14.10 3.75 -0.01
C SER A 34 12.76 3.02 -0.04
N LEU A 35 11.82 3.49 -0.85
CA LEU A 35 10.50 2.85 -0.98
C LEU A 35 10.61 1.50 -1.71
N THR A 36 11.55 1.39 -2.65
CA THR A 36 11.77 0.24 -3.51
C THR A 36 13.24 -0.19 -3.52
N GLY A 37 13.56 -1.25 -4.25
CA GLY A 37 14.91 -1.81 -4.33
C GLY A 37 15.17 -2.95 -3.35
N PRO A 38 16.38 -3.56 -3.39
CA PRO A 38 16.71 -4.77 -2.63
C PRO A 38 16.61 -4.61 -1.12
N ASP A 39 16.72 -3.40 -0.60
CA ASP A 39 16.59 -3.11 0.83
C ASP A 39 15.44 -2.12 1.11
N GLY A 40 14.58 -1.91 0.11
CA GLY A 40 13.48 -0.96 0.19
C GLY A 40 12.30 -1.44 1.03
N LEU A 41 11.52 -0.49 1.50
CA LEU A 41 10.36 -0.70 2.37
C LEU A 41 9.33 -1.66 1.79
N LEU A 42 9.04 -1.59 0.48
CA LEU A 42 8.07 -2.50 -0.12
C LEU A 42 8.51 -3.96 -0.02
N LYS A 43 9.80 -4.25 -0.24
CA LYS A 43 10.33 -5.61 -0.10
C LYS A 43 10.21 -6.09 1.35
N GLN A 44 10.61 -5.23 2.30
CA GLN A 44 10.54 -5.55 3.73
C GLN A 44 9.09 -5.79 4.16
N PHE A 45 8.16 -4.93 3.75
CA PHE A 45 6.74 -5.07 4.04
C PHE A 45 6.17 -6.39 3.51
N THR A 46 6.40 -6.70 2.24
CA THR A 46 5.93 -7.97 1.65
C THR A 46 6.53 -9.18 2.36
N LYS A 47 7.83 -9.12 2.70
CA LYS A 47 8.47 -10.19 3.48
C LYS A 47 7.77 -10.39 4.83
N THR A 48 7.59 -9.31 5.59
CA THR A 48 6.95 -9.38 6.91
C THR A 48 5.53 -9.91 6.83
N VAL A 49 4.71 -9.44 5.87
CA VAL A 49 3.34 -9.94 5.71
C VAL A 49 3.32 -11.44 5.42
N LEU A 50 4.17 -11.91 4.51
CA LEU A 50 4.23 -13.33 4.15
C LEU A 50 4.74 -14.20 5.30
N GLU A 51 5.78 -13.77 6.01
CA GLU A 51 6.33 -14.50 7.16
C GLU A 51 5.34 -14.56 8.32
N THR A 52 4.63 -13.46 8.60
CA THR A 52 3.59 -13.43 9.64
C THR A 52 2.43 -14.34 9.28
N ALA A 53 1.89 -14.24 8.06
CA ALA A 53 0.80 -15.09 7.60
C ALA A 53 1.19 -16.57 7.64
N LEU A 54 2.40 -16.91 7.20
CA LEU A 54 2.90 -18.29 7.28
C LEU A 54 3.04 -18.77 8.73
N ASN A 55 3.52 -17.92 9.65
CA ASN A 55 3.63 -18.28 11.06
C ASN A 55 2.27 -18.51 11.73
N GLU A 56 1.27 -17.69 11.38
CA GLU A 56 -0.12 -17.88 11.81
C GLU A 56 -0.66 -19.21 11.29
N GLU A 57 -0.52 -19.49 10.00
CA GLU A 57 -0.91 -20.77 9.39
C GLU A 57 -0.23 -21.98 10.05
N MET A 58 1.08 -21.90 10.35
CA MET A 58 1.80 -22.99 11.03
C MET A 58 1.30 -23.20 12.47
N THR A 59 0.87 -22.13 13.15
CA THR A 59 0.34 -22.19 14.51
C THR A 59 -1.09 -22.73 14.53
N GLU A 60 -1.90 -22.37 13.52
CA GLU A 60 -3.31 -22.77 13.42
C GLU A 60 -3.49 -24.17 12.82
N HIS A 61 -2.65 -24.58 11.86
CA HIS A 61 -2.89 -25.77 11.03
C HIS A 61 -1.84 -26.88 11.14
N VAL A 62 -0.73 -26.69 11.87
CA VAL A 62 0.35 -27.71 11.99
C VAL A 62 0.47 -28.27 13.42
N GLY A 63 -0.50 -27.96 14.28
CA GLY A 63 -0.61 -28.53 15.62
C GLY A 63 -1.47 -29.79 15.70
N HIS A 64 -1.14 -30.88 14.98
CA HIS A 64 -1.56 -32.26 15.29
C HIS A 64 -0.53 -33.29 14.81
#